data_AF-A0A9E3U1W6-F1
#
_entry.id   AF-A0A9E3U1W6-F1
#
_cell.length_a   1.000
_cell.length_b   1.000
_cell.length_c   1.000
_cell.angle_alpha   90.00
_cell.angle_beta   90.00
_cell.angle_gamma   90.00
#
_symmetry.space_group_name_H-M   'P 1'
#
loop_
_entity.id
_entity.type
_entity.pdbx_description
1 polymer ?
#
loop_
_entity_poly.entity_id
_entity_poly.type
_entity_poly.pdbx_seq_one_letter_code
_entity_poly.pdbx_strand_id
1 'polypeptide(L)'
;MKPELLRWAIMRSGIPAEEYREAVSDWLSGDARPTYRQLRTFARRAMVPFGYLFLDKAPTEELPVPDYRTRTNDGVRRPSPNLIETVFEMQRRQVWMREYLLDEGHVSRPFVGSATVGEKVAPLARKMRREFGLEENWAEGLRTYD
;
A
#
# COMPACT_ATOMS: atom_id res chain seq x y z
N MET A 1 20.90 -2.50 19.72
CA MET A 1 19.75 -1.91 19.00
C MET A 1 20.05 -0.43 18.80
N LYS A 2 19.83 0.10 17.60
CA LYS A 2 20.18 1.48 17.28
C LYS A 2 19.00 2.41 17.64
N PRO A 3 19.16 3.46 18.48
CA PRO A 3 18.07 4.35 18.88
C PRO A 3 17.33 4.99 17.69
N GLU A 4 18.03 5.20 16.58
CA GLU A 4 17.49 5.66 15.30
C GLU A 4 16.40 4.75 14.72
N LEU A 5 16.48 3.42 14.88
CA LEU A 5 15.41 2.50 14.46
C LEU A 5 14.18 2.57 15.36
N LEU A 6 14.38 2.82 16.66
CA LEU A 6 13.27 3.05 17.60
C LEU A 6 12.54 4.35 17.26
N ARG A 7 13.25 5.45 17.02
CA ARG A 7 12.66 6.72 16.58
C ARG A 7 11.90 6.55 15.27
N TRP A 8 12.49 5.84 14.32
CA TRP A 8 11.84 5.53 13.05
C TRP A 8 10.55 4.74 13.27
N ALA A 9 10.55 3.70 14.10
CA ALA A 9 9.38 2.89 14.38
C ALA A 9 8.24 3.69 15.04
N ILE A 10 8.55 4.57 16.00
CA ILE A 10 7.58 5.46 16.65
C ILE A 10 6.97 6.43 15.63
N MET A 11 7.83 7.12 14.86
CA MET A 11 7.39 8.07 13.84
C MET A 11 6.54 7.40 12.76
N ARG A 12 6.89 6.17 12.37
CA ARG A 12 6.15 5.37 11.39
C ARG A 12 4.78 4.94 11.90
N SER A 13 4.65 4.61 13.18
CA SER A 13 3.39 4.13 13.74
C SER A 13 2.32 5.23 13.82
N GLY A 14 2.73 6.50 13.85
CA GLY A 14 1.83 7.64 14.09
C GLY A 14 1.29 7.70 15.53
N ILE A 15 1.85 6.90 16.44
CA ILE A 15 1.49 6.86 17.86
C ILE A 15 2.48 7.76 18.60
N PRO A 16 2.03 8.75 19.40
CA PRO A 16 2.92 9.55 20.24
C PRO A 16 3.80 8.68 21.14
N ALA A 17 5.05 9.10 21.38
CA ALA A 17 6.01 8.31 22.14
C ALA A 17 5.53 8.04 23.59
N GLU A 18 4.76 8.97 24.13
CA GLU A 18 4.19 8.97 25.48
C GLU A 18 3.07 7.92 25.64
N GLU A 19 2.46 7.48 24.53
CA GLU A 19 1.43 6.45 24.55
C GLU A 19 1.99 5.02 24.56
N TYR A 20 3.31 4.86 24.48
CA TYR A 20 3.94 3.56 24.68
C TYR A 20 4.04 3.25 26.18
N ARG A 21 3.56 2.07 26.58
CA ARG A 21 3.58 1.64 27.99
C ARG A 21 4.98 1.23 28.45
N GLU A 22 5.83 0.86 27.50
CA GLU A 22 7.21 0.54 27.72
C GLU A 22 8.04 1.80 27.98
N ALA A 23 9.14 1.67 28.74
CA ALA A 23 10.09 2.75 28.99
C ALA A 23 10.94 3.06 27.74
N VAL A 24 10.27 3.43 26.65
CA VAL A 24 10.89 3.68 25.34
C VAL A 24 11.85 4.88 25.42
N SER A 25 11.56 5.87 26.29
CA SER A 25 12.47 6.96 26.63
C SER A 25 13.84 6.45 27.08
N ASP A 26 13.86 5.50 28.00
CA ASP A 26 15.07 4.97 28.62
C ASP A 26 15.86 4.10 27.63
N TRP A 27 15.15 3.47 26.68
CA TRP A 27 15.79 2.74 25.58
C TRP A 27 16.40 3.68 24.53
N LEU A 28 15.79 4.85 24.33
CA LEU A 28 16.27 5.88 23.40
C LEU A 28 17.50 6.63 23.93
N SER A 29 17.55 6.89 25.24
CA SER A 29 18.71 7.47 25.92
C SER A 29 19.84 6.44 26.12
N GLY A 30 19.49 5.15 26.18
CA GLY A 30 20.44 4.08 26.45
C GLY A 30 20.59 3.75 27.93
N ASP A 31 19.81 4.39 28.80
CA ASP A 31 19.79 4.16 30.25
C ASP A 31 19.26 2.76 30.61
N ALA A 32 18.43 2.17 29.75
CA ALA A 32 17.92 0.82 29.91
C ALA A 32 17.95 0.02 28.60
N ARG A 33 18.04 -1.30 28.72
CA ARG A 33 17.92 -2.23 27.58
C ARG A 33 16.58 -2.97 27.65
N PRO A 34 15.79 -3.00 26.55
CA PRO A 34 14.56 -3.77 26.51
C PRO A 34 14.84 -5.27 26.62
N THR A 35 13.97 -5.97 27.32
CA THR A 35 13.86 -7.43 27.19
C THR A 35 13.27 -7.81 25.82
N TYR A 36 13.52 -9.04 25.38
CA TYR A 36 12.92 -9.57 24.15
C TYR A 36 11.40 -9.44 24.13
N ARG A 37 10.72 -9.70 25.26
CA ARG A 37 9.26 -9.62 25.36
C ARG A 37 8.78 -8.17 25.21
N GLN A 38 9.41 -7.22 25.88
CA GLN A 38 9.08 -5.80 25.77
C GLN A 38 9.27 -5.30 24.34
N LEU A 39 10.40 -5.67 23.70
CA LEU A 39 10.67 -5.26 22.34
C LEU A 39 9.68 -5.86 21.33
N ARG A 40 9.25 -7.10 21.55
CA ARG A 40 8.22 -7.74 20.72
C ARG A 40 6.86 -7.07 20.88
N THR A 41 6.49 -6.66 22.09
CA THR A 41 5.26 -5.89 22.35
C THR A 41 5.31 -4.53 21.68
N PHE A 42 6.43 -3.81 21.84
CA PHE A 42 6.70 -2.55 21.16
C PHE A 42 6.57 -2.69 19.63
N ALA A 43 7.23 -3.67 19.02
CA ALA A 43 7.20 -3.89 17.57
C ALA A 43 5.77 -4.09 17.04
N ARG A 44 4.95 -4.90 17.75
CA ARG A 44 3.55 -5.10 17.40
C ARG A 44 2.73 -3.81 17.52
N ARG A 45 2.91 -3.05 18.60
CA ARG A 45 2.20 -1.77 18.82
C ARG A 45 2.60 -0.73 17.78
N ALA A 46 3.87 -0.68 17.41
CA ALA A 46 4.39 0.20 16.37
C ALA A 46 4.05 -0.28 14.93
N MET A 47 3.40 -1.44 14.79
CA MET A 47 3.10 -2.10 13.51
C MET A 47 4.36 -2.34 12.64
N VAL A 48 5.50 -2.61 13.28
CA VAL A 48 6.79 -2.83 12.62
C VAL A 48 7.17 -4.30 12.71
N PRO A 49 7.63 -4.93 11.61
CA PRO A 49 8.20 -6.28 11.68
C PRO A 49 9.34 -6.32 12.70
N PHE A 50 9.31 -7.28 13.64
CA PHE A 50 10.28 -7.33 14.74
C PHE A 50 11.74 -7.29 14.26
N GLY A 51 12.05 -7.96 13.14
CA GLY A 51 13.37 -7.96 12.53
C GLY A 51 13.87 -6.58 12.08
N TYR A 52 12.98 -5.63 11.79
CA TYR A 52 13.36 -4.30 11.34
C TYR A 52 14.09 -3.49 12.42
N LEU A 53 13.85 -3.80 13.69
CA LEU A 53 14.53 -3.17 14.83
C LEU A 53 16.02 -3.55 14.95
N PHE A 54 16.49 -4.48 14.12
CA PHE A 54 17.86 -4.98 14.10
C PHE A 54 18.56 -4.72 12.76
N LEU A 55 17.92 -4.01 11.83
CA LEU A 55 18.54 -3.59 10.58
C LEU A 55 19.68 -2.61 10.83
N ASP A 56 20.55 -2.43 9.84
CA ASP A 56 21.59 -1.41 9.94
C ASP A 56 21.07 0.01 9.84
N LYS A 57 20.01 0.21 9.06
CA LYS A 57 19.33 1.49 8.85
C LYS A 57 17.84 1.26 8.67
N ALA A 58 17.05 2.28 8.96
CA ALA A 58 15.61 2.25 8.70
C ALA A 58 15.35 1.98 7.20
N PRO A 59 14.41 1.09 6.87
CA PRO A 59 14.05 0.84 5.49
C PRO A 59 13.28 2.03 4.90
N THR A 60 13.42 2.22 3.60
CA THR A 60 12.53 3.08 2.82
C THR A 60 11.30 2.26 2.43
N GLU A 61 10.12 2.74 2.80
CA GLU A 61 8.85 2.10 2.45
C GLU A 61 8.13 2.94 1.40
N GLU A 62 7.96 2.35 0.22
CA GLU A 62 7.28 2.98 -0.91
C GLU A 62 6.04 2.16 -1.28
N LEU A 63 5.02 2.84 -1.81
CA LEU A 63 3.87 2.14 -2.37
C LEU A 63 4.29 1.45 -3.68
N PRO A 64 3.98 0.16 -3.86
CA PRO A 64 4.29 -0.57 -5.09
C PRO A 64 3.37 -0.20 -6.26
N VAL A 65 2.51 0.81 -6.08
CA VAL A 65 1.57 1.34 -7.06
C VAL A 65 1.60 2.87 -7.01
N PRO A 66 1.34 3.56 -8.14
CA PRO A 66 1.24 5.02 -8.12
C PRO A 66 0.08 5.51 -7.23
N ASP A 67 0.28 6.60 -6.50
CA ASP A 67 -0.75 7.21 -5.64
C ASP A 67 -1.47 8.37 -6.36
N TYR A 68 -2.55 8.04 -7.06
CA TYR A 68 -3.36 9.02 -7.80
C TYR A 68 -4.40 9.77 -6.94
N ARG A 69 -4.36 9.67 -5.62
CA ARG A 69 -5.33 10.36 -4.74
C ARG A 69 -5.10 11.87 -4.65
N THR A 70 -3.97 12.38 -5.15
CA THR A 70 -3.62 13.82 -5.13
C THR A 70 -3.43 14.35 -6.54
N ARG A 71 -4.04 15.51 -6.85
CA ARG A 71 -4.03 16.11 -8.21
C ARG A 71 -2.63 16.50 -8.70
N THR A 72 -1.74 16.90 -7.79
CA THR A 72 -0.37 17.31 -8.10
C THR A 72 0.64 16.18 -8.00
N ASN A 73 0.21 14.95 -7.67
CA ASN A 73 1.11 13.85 -7.34
C ASN A 73 2.10 14.21 -6.21
N ASP A 74 1.75 15.21 -5.37
CA ASP A 74 2.54 15.59 -4.19
C ASP A 74 2.64 14.45 -3.18
N GLY A 75 1.76 13.45 -3.32
CA GLY A 75 1.81 12.13 -2.69
C GLY A 75 1.62 12.21 -1.18
N VAL A 76 1.21 11.09 -0.58
CA VAL A 76 1.47 10.92 0.85
C VAL A 76 2.98 10.69 0.99
N ARG A 77 3.73 11.68 1.50
CA ARG A 77 5.20 11.59 1.68
C ARG A 77 5.65 10.34 2.45
N ARG A 78 4.77 9.81 3.32
CA ARG A 78 4.95 8.53 4.02
C ARG A 78 3.61 7.80 4.15
N PRO A 79 3.34 6.76 3.35
CA PRO A 79 2.12 5.98 3.49
C PRO A 79 2.01 5.38 4.89
N SER A 80 0.80 5.28 5.43
CA SER A 80 0.60 4.67 6.75
C SER A 80 0.91 3.16 6.70
N PRO A 81 1.33 2.55 7.81
CA PRO A 81 1.55 1.09 7.88
C PRO A 81 0.35 0.28 7.41
N ASN A 82 -0.86 0.66 7.84
CA ASN A 82 -2.12 0.03 7.42
C ASN A 82 -2.33 0.12 5.91
N LEU A 83 -2.01 1.27 5.29
CA LEU A 83 -2.13 1.43 3.84
C LEU A 83 -1.14 0.52 3.11
N ILE A 84 0.12 0.50 3.55
CA ILE A 84 1.16 -0.36 2.97
C ILE A 84 0.73 -1.84 3.04
N GLU A 85 0.32 -2.30 4.22
CA GLU A 85 -0.11 -3.69 4.43
C GLU A 85 -1.33 -4.04 3.56
N THR A 86 -2.31 -3.15 3.49
CA THR A 86 -3.51 -3.34 2.66
C THR A 86 -3.13 -3.48 1.18
N VAL A 87 -2.23 -2.61 0.68
CA VAL A 87 -1.80 -2.65 -0.72
C VAL A 87 -1.08 -3.96 -1.03
N PHE A 88 -0.14 -4.38 -0.17
CA PHE A 88 0.55 -5.66 -0.35
C PHE A 88 -0.40 -6.85 -0.26
N GLU A 89 -1.40 -6.80 0.63
CA GLU A 89 -2.42 -7.84 0.71
C GLU A 89 -3.25 -7.94 -0.57
N MET A 90 -3.70 -6.80 -1.11
CA MET A 90 -4.45 -6.79 -2.36
C MET A 90 -3.61 -7.29 -3.52
N GLN A 91 -2.33 -6.95 -3.59
CA GLN A 91 -1.41 -7.47 -4.60
C GLN A 91 -1.27 -9.00 -4.50
N ARG A 92 -1.10 -9.55 -3.30
CA ARG A 92 -1.07 -11.02 -3.12
C ARG A 92 -2.35 -11.69 -3.59
N ARG A 93 -3.51 -11.11 -3.26
CA ARG A 93 -4.81 -11.61 -3.72
C ARG A 93 -4.97 -11.53 -5.24
N GLN A 94 -4.50 -10.45 -5.87
CA GLN A 94 -4.50 -10.29 -7.33
C GLN A 94 -3.61 -11.32 -8.02
N VAL A 95 -2.40 -11.56 -7.49
CA VAL A 95 -1.50 -12.60 -8.01
C VAL A 95 -2.14 -13.98 -7.90
N TRP A 96 -2.67 -14.31 -6.72
CA TRP A 96 -3.37 -15.58 -6.51
C TRP A 96 -4.56 -15.76 -7.46
N MET A 97 -5.40 -14.74 -7.64
CA MET A 97 -6.55 -14.80 -8.56
C MET A 97 -6.08 -14.99 -10.01
N ARG A 98 -5.00 -14.32 -10.42
CA ARG A 98 -4.43 -14.49 -11.76
C ARG A 98 -3.95 -15.92 -11.97
N GLU A 99 -3.19 -16.47 -11.03
CA GLU A 99 -2.67 -17.85 -11.11
C GLU A 99 -3.83 -18.85 -11.18
N TYR A 100 -4.82 -18.70 -10.30
CA TYR A 100 -6.04 -19.49 -10.30
C TYR A 100 -6.76 -19.47 -11.66
N LEU A 101 -6.96 -18.28 -12.25
CA LEU A 101 -7.62 -18.18 -13.55
C LEU A 101 -6.80 -18.81 -14.69
N LEU A 102 -5.47 -18.72 -14.64
CA LEU A 102 -4.61 -19.36 -15.63
C LEU A 102 -4.70 -20.89 -15.53
N ASP A 103 -4.73 -21.44 -14.31
CA ASP A 103 -4.88 -22.87 -14.05
C ASP A 103 -6.25 -23.40 -14.55
N GLU A 104 -7.30 -22.59 -14.43
CA GLU A 104 -8.63 -22.87 -14.99
C GLU A 104 -8.71 -22.68 -16.52
N GLY A 105 -7.59 -22.35 -17.18
CA GLY A 105 -7.50 -22.23 -18.63
C GLY A 105 -7.98 -20.88 -19.20
N HIS A 106 -8.19 -19.87 -18.36
CA HIS A 106 -8.49 -18.53 -18.85
C HIS A 106 -7.26 -17.89 -19.51
N VAL A 107 -7.48 -17.25 -20.65
CA VAL A 107 -6.44 -16.54 -21.39
C VAL A 107 -6.45 -15.05 -21.10
N SER A 108 -5.31 -14.40 -21.37
CA SER A 108 -5.20 -12.94 -21.35
C SER A 108 -6.28 -12.29 -22.22
N ARG A 109 -6.85 -11.19 -21.73
CA ARG A 109 -7.89 -10.45 -22.45
C ARG A 109 -7.24 -9.55 -23.51
N PRO A 110 -7.56 -9.68 -24.82
CA PRO A 110 -6.88 -8.95 -25.89
C PRO A 110 -6.94 -7.42 -25.76
N PHE A 111 -7.95 -6.88 -25.08
CA PHE A 111 -8.11 -5.44 -24.93
C PHE A 111 -7.17 -4.84 -23.87
N VAL A 112 -6.63 -5.63 -22.93
CA VAL A 112 -5.72 -5.15 -21.89
C VAL A 112 -4.38 -4.77 -22.53
N GLY A 113 -3.97 -3.51 -22.39
CA GLY A 113 -2.75 -2.99 -23.02
C GLY A 113 -2.88 -2.70 -24.52
N SER A 114 -4.09 -2.80 -25.09
CA SER A 114 -4.33 -2.61 -26.54
C SER A 114 -4.45 -1.15 -27.01
N ALA A 115 -4.25 -0.18 -26.11
CA ALA A 115 -4.45 1.24 -26.36
C ALA A 115 -3.31 2.08 -25.79
N THR A 116 -3.02 3.21 -26.44
CA THR A 116 -1.96 4.15 -26.05
C THR A 116 -2.50 5.57 -25.82
N VAL A 117 -1.77 6.38 -25.05
CA VAL A 117 -2.16 7.76 -24.69
C VAL A 117 -2.26 8.69 -25.92
N GLY A 118 -1.61 8.34 -27.03
CA GLY A 118 -1.64 9.13 -28.27
C GLY A 118 -2.85 8.89 -29.18
N GLU A 119 -3.69 7.89 -28.87
CA GLU A 119 -4.85 7.57 -29.70
C GLU A 119 -5.96 8.62 -29.59
N LYS A 120 -6.71 8.80 -30.69
CA LYS A 120 -7.86 9.71 -30.69
C LYS A 120 -8.95 9.15 -29.77
N VAL A 121 -9.42 10.00 -28.85
CA VAL A 121 -10.41 9.66 -27.81
C VAL A 121 -11.69 9.05 -28.39
N ALA A 122 -12.32 9.68 -29.39
CA ALA A 122 -13.62 9.21 -29.90
C ALA A 122 -13.56 7.82 -30.56
N PRO A 123 -12.61 7.50 -31.46
CA PRO A 123 -12.40 6.13 -31.94
C PRO A 123 -12.12 5.11 -30.83
N LEU A 124 -11.27 5.47 -29.85
CA LEU A 124 -10.92 4.58 -28.75
C LEU A 124 -12.13 4.28 -27.85
N ALA A 125 -12.93 5.29 -27.50
CA ALA A 125 -14.16 5.12 -26.74
C ALA A 125 -15.16 4.19 -27.45
N ARG A 126 -15.31 4.32 -28.78
CA ARG A 126 -16.14 3.39 -29.57
C ARG A 126 -15.59 1.96 -29.56
N LYS A 127 -14.27 1.78 -29.63
CA LYS A 127 -13.62 0.46 -29.50
C LYS A 127 -13.94 -0.15 -28.13
N MET A 128 -13.72 0.59 -27.04
CA MET A 128 -14.01 0.12 -25.67
C MET A 128 -15.48 -0.28 -25.51
N ARG A 129 -16.42 0.54 -25.99
CA ARG A 129 -17.86 0.20 -25.94
C ARG A 129 -18.16 -1.13 -26.63
N ARG A 130 -17.60 -1.37 -27.83
CA ARG A 130 -17.77 -2.65 -28.54
C ARG A 130 -17.17 -3.84 -27.77
N GLU A 131 -15.97 -3.69 -27.22
CA GLU A 131 -15.32 -4.74 -26.43
C GLU A 131 -16.13 -5.13 -25.19
N PHE A 132 -16.77 -4.16 -24.53
CA PHE A 132 -17.57 -4.38 -23.32
C PHE A 132 -19.06 -4.64 -23.60
N GLY A 133 -19.51 -4.64 -24.86
CA GLY A 133 -20.92 -4.80 -25.21
C GLY A 133 -21.81 -3.65 -24.70
N LEU A 134 -21.28 -2.43 -24.62
CA LEU A 134 -21.99 -1.26 -24.12
C LEU A 134 -22.60 -0.44 -25.27
N GLU A 135 -23.84 -0.01 -25.10
CA GLU A 135 -24.48 0.98 -25.98
C GLU A 135 -23.86 2.36 -25.84
N GLU A 136 -24.10 3.27 -26.80
CA GLU A 136 -23.53 4.62 -26.75
C GLU A 136 -23.96 5.40 -25.50
N ASN A 137 -25.22 5.26 -25.12
CA ASN A 137 -25.85 5.98 -24.01
C ASN A 137 -26.07 5.09 -22.78
N TRP A 138 -25.31 3.99 -22.64
CA TRP A 138 -25.49 3.01 -21.57
C TRP A 138 -25.56 3.62 -20.16
N ALA A 139 -24.86 4.75 -19.94
CA ALA A 139 -24.80 5.43 -18.66
C ALA A 139 -25.99 6.39 -18.40
N GLU A 140 -26.76 6.81 -19.42
CA GLU A 140 -27.88 7.75 -19.24
C GLU A 140 -29.03 7.15 -18.42
N GLY A 141 -29.18 5.82 -18.45
CA GLY A 141 -30.17 5.10 -17.64
C GLY A 141 -29.71 4.79 -16.22
N LEU A 142 -28.45 5.08 -15.87
CA LEU A 142 -27.93 4.85 -14.53
C LEU A 142 -28.16 6.07 -13.65
N ARG A 143 -28.69 5.83 -12.45
CA ARG A 143 -28.83 6.88 -11.44
C ARG A 143 -27.45 7.47 -11.14
N THR A 144 -27.27 8.75 -11.44
CA THR A 144 -26.19 9.52 -10.86
C THR A 144 -26.53 9.78 -9.39
N TYR A 145 -25.52 9.83 -8.52
CA TYR A 145 -25.73 10.26 -7.14
C TYR A 145 -26.18 11.73 -7.14
N ASP A 146 -27.30 12.01 -6.46
CA ASP A 146 -27.80 13.36 -6.16
C ASP A 146 -26.97 14.04 -5.06
#